data_AF-A0AAW5MJJ2-F1
#
_entry.id   AF-A0AAW5MJJ2-F1
#
_cell.length_a   1.000
_cell.length_b   1.000
_cell.length_c   1.000
_cell.angle_alpha   90.00
_cell.angle_beta   90.00
_cell.angle_gamma   90.00
#
_symmetry.space_group_name_H-M   'P 1'
#
loop_
_entity.id
_entity.type
_entity.pdbx_description
1 polymer ?
#
loop_
_entity_poly.entity_id
_entity_poly.type
_entity_poly.pdbx_seq_one_letter_code
_entity_poly.pdbx_strand_id
1 'polypeptide(L)'
;MSTALATLEAALQDNISLMEALLEQEQYDEALQCMDERLDLIDSLVQLAKSDPAQRQPAATLAASIAIEDARQQALAATHHQVIFKQLAQVGKANKAGQAYRVNSKEF
;
A
#
# COMPACT_ATOMS: atom_id res chain seq x y z
N MET A 1 -9.75 26.84 -8.88
CA MET A 1 -9.61 25.70 -7.97
C MET A 1 -9.93 26.18 -6.56
N SER A 2 -10.77 25.48 -5.80
CA SER A 2 -11.05 25.89 -4.41
C SER A 2 -9.85 25.62 -3.51
N THR A 3 -9.69 26.39 -2.43
CA THR A 3 -8.62 26.16 -1.44
C THR A 3 -8.72 24.77 -0.82
N ALA A 4 -9.94 24.31 -0.51
CA ALA A 4 -10.17 22.98 0.05
C ALA A 4 -9.70 21.84 -0.89
N LEU A 5 -9.99 21.95 -2.19
CA LEU A 5 -9.54 20.96 -3.16
C LEU A 5 -8.01 20.96 -3.27
N ALA A 6 -7.37 22.14 -3.29
CA ALA A 6 -5.92 22.25 -3.34
C ALA A 6 -5.23 21.63 -2.10
N THR A 7 -5.82 21.79 -0.92
CA THR A 7 -5.32 21.15 0.30
C THR A 7 -5.46 19.64 0.25
N LEU A 8 -6.59 19.12 -0.24
CA LEU A 8 -6.79 17.67 -0.41
C LEU A 8 -5.83 17.07 -1.45
N GLU A 9 -5.62 17.76 -2.56
CA GLU A 9 -4.66 17.37 -3.59
C GLU A 9 -3.24 17.26 -3.03
N ALA A 10 -2.77 18.27 -2.28
CA ALA A 10 -1.47 18.24 -1.64
C ALA A 10 -1.35 17.09 -0.62
N ALA A 11 -2.34 16.92 0.26
CA ALA A 11 -2.33 15.85 1.26
C ALA A 11 -2.33 14.45 0.63
N LEU A 12 -3.09 14.25 -0.45
CA LEU A 12 -3.08 12.99 -1.20
C LEU A 12 -1.74 12.74 -1.88
N GLN A 13 -1.10 13.78 -2.43
CA GLN A 13 0.21 13.66 -3.05
C GLN A 13 1.31 13.32 -2.03
N ASP A 14 1.25 13.93 -0.84
CA ASP A 14 2.16 13.62 0.26
C ASP A 14 1.96 12.17 0.74
N ASN A 15 0.71 11.73 0.89
CA ASN A 15 0.38 10.36 1.27
C ASN A 15 0.82 9.34 0.20
N ILE A 16 0.71 9.66 -1.09
CA ILE A 16 1.25 8.83 -2.19
C ILE A 16 2.77 8.69 -2.06
N SER A 17 3.46 9.80 -1.88
CA SER A 17 4.92 9.82 -1.77
C SER A 17 5.41 9.06 -0.52
N LEU A 18 4.69 9.20 0.59
CA LEU A 18 4.99 8.47 1.83
C LEU A 18 4.78 6.95 1.65
N MET A 19 3.66 6.53 1.04
CA MET A 19 3.39 5.13 0.77
C MET A 19 4.50 4.47 -0.04
N GLU A 20 5.01 5.16 -1.07
CA GLU A 20 6.12 4.65 -1.87
C GLU A 20 7.37 4.42 -1.03
N ALA A 21 7.76 5.42 -0.25
CA ALA A 21 8.92 5.33 0.61
C ALA A 21 8.78 4.20 1.64
N LEU A 22 7.59 3.99 2.19
CA LEU A 22 7.31 2.89 3.15
C LEU A 22 7.39 1.53 2.47
N LEU A 23 6.83 1.39 1.27
CA LEU A 23 6.90 0.14 0.52
C LEU A 23 8.34 -0.19 0.11
N GLU A 24 9.12 0.80 -0.34
CA GLU A 24 10.54 0.63 -0.68
C GLU A 24 11.40 0.22 0.53
N GLN A 25 11.05 0.69 1.72
CA GLN A 25 11.72 0.35 2.98
C GLN A 25 11.15 -0.91 3.65
N GLU A 26 10.20 -1.59 3.01
CA GLU A 26 9.51 -2.77 3.54
C GLU A 26 8.80 -2.51 4.90
N GLN A 27 8.42 -1.26 5.18
CA GLN A 27 7.71 -0.83 6.39
C GLN A 27 6.19 -1.03 6.23
N TYR A 28 5.75 -2.30 6.27
CA TYR A 28 4.37 -2.65 5.92
C TYR A 28 3.33 -2.24 6.96
N ASP A 29 3.69 -2.19 8.24
CA ASP A 29 2.74 -1.80 9.30
C ASP A 29 2.40 -0.30 9.20
N GLU A 30 3.41 0.54 8.96
CA GLU A 30 3.25 1.96 8.70
C GLU A 30 2.57 2.20 7.34
N ALA A 31 2.86 1.38 6.33
CA ALA A 31 2.15 1.45 5.05
C ALA A 31 0.65 1.18 5.22
N LEU A 32 0.24 0.26 6.08
CA LEU A 32 -1.18 0.03 6.38
C LEU A 32 -1.83 1.26 7.02
N GLN A 33 -1.16 1.91 7.98
CA GLN A 33 -1.66 3.16 8.58
C GLN A 33 -1.78 4.28 7.54
N CYS A 34 -0.82 4.37 6.61
CA CYS A 34 -0.86 5.31 5.51
C CYS A 34 -2.06 5.06 4.56
N MET A 35 -2.50 3.81 4.38
CA MET A 35 -3.74 3.50 3.64
C MET A 35 -5.00 3.94 4.39
N ASP A 36 -5.05 3.77 5.72
CA ASP A 36 -6.18 4.23 6.53
C ASP A 36 -6.34 5.76 6.39
N GLU A 37 -5.24 6.51 6.46
CA GLU A 37 -5.24 7.96 6.20
C GLU A 37 -5.69 8.29 4.78
N ARG A 38 -5.33 7.49 3.77
CA ARG A 38 -5.78 7.70 2.39
C ARG A 38 -7.29 7.55 2.27
N LEU A 39 -7.90 6.61 2.99
CA LEU A 39 -9.36 6.44 2.98
C LEU A 39 -10.06 7.68 3.56
N ASP A 40 -9.55 8.24 4.65
CA ASP A 40 -10.08 9.48 5.24
C ASP A 40 -9.99 10.69 4.29
N LEU A 41 -8.88 10.80 3.53
CA LEU A 41 -8.70 11.84 2.51
C LEU A 41 -9.67 11.66 1.33
N ILE A 42 -9.88 10.43 0.88
CA ILE A 42 -10.85 10.11 -0.18
C ILE A 42 -12.26 10.43 0.28
N ASP A 43 -12.63 10.08 1.51
CA ASP A 43 -13.93 10.43 2.07
C ASP A 43 -14.12 11.95 2.13
N SER A 44 -13.09 12.69 2.52
CA SER A 44 -13.10 14.16 2.50
C SER A 44 -13.31 14.72 1.08
N LEU A 45 -12.67 14.13 0.07
CA LEU A 45 -12.86 14.49 -1.34
C LEU A 45 -14.29 14.21 -1.83
N VAL A 46 -14.86 13.07 -1.42
CA VAL A 46 -16.26 12.71 -1.71
C VAL A 46 -17.22 13.70 -1.05
N GLN A 47 -16.99 14.10 0.19
CA GLN A 47 -17.84 15.09 0.88
C GLN A 47 -17.75 16.45 0.19
N LEU A 48 -16.56 16.89 -0.23
CA LEU A 48 -16.39 18.14 -0.96
C LEU A 48 -17.22 18.17 -2.26
N ALA A 49 -17.16 17.09 -3.05
CA ALA A 49 -17.93 16.94 -4.28
C ALA A 49 -19.46 16.89 -4.05
N LYS A 50 -19.89 16.35 -2.90
CA LYS A 50 -21.31 16.36 -2.49
C LYS A 50 -21.77 17.75 -2.10
N SER A 51 -20.97 18.47 -1.32
CA SER A 51 -21.33 19.79 -0.76
C SER A 51 -21.28 20.92 -1.78
N ASP A 52 -20.36 20.86 -2.75
CA ASP A 52 -20.20 21.89 -3.77
C ASP A 52 -20.25 21.28 -5.18
N PRO A 53 -21.37 21.47 -5.93
CA PRO A 53 -21.49 20.99 -7.31
C PRO A 53 -20.36 21.46 -8.24
N ALA A 54 -19.77 22.63 -8.00
CA ALA A 54 -18.67 23.14 -8.80
C ALA A 54 -17.37 22.34 -8.60
N GLN A 55 -17.21 21.63 -7.48
CA GLN A 55 -16.04 20.77 -7.24
C GLN A 55 -16.21 19.35 -7.79
N ARG A 56 -17.39 18.92 -8.25
CA ARG A 56 -17.61 17.52 -8.68
C ARG A 56 -16.65 17.07 -9.77
N GLN A 57 -16.54 17.86 -10.83
CA GLN A 57 -15.66 17.49 -11.94
C GLN A 57 -14.17 17.56 -11.55
N PRO A 58 -13.68 18.63 -10.89
CA PRO A 58 -12.31 18.65 -10.37
C PRO A 58 -11.99 17.50 -9.41
N ALA A 59 -12.88 17.19 -8.47
CA ALA A 59 -12.71 16.09 -7.53
C ALA A 59 -12.71 14.73 -8.24
N ALA A 60 -13.54 14.54 -9.27
CA ALA A 60 -13.52 13.33 -10.09
C ALA A 60 -12.22 13.18 -10.87
N THR A 61 -11.68 14.27 -11.41
CA THR A 61 -10.37 14.27 -12.09
C THR A 61 -9.25 13.89 -11.13
N LEU A 62 -9.24 14.47 -9.91
CA LEU A 62 -8.28 14.10 -8.87
C LEU A 62 -8.42 12.64 -8.46
N ALA A 63 -9.64 12.16 -8.22
CA ALA A 63 -9.87 10.75 -7.87
C ALA A 63 -9.35 9.79 -8.96
N ALA A 64 -9.49 10.16 -10.23
CA ALA A 64 -8.97 9.36 -11.34
C ALA A 64 -7.43 9.31 -11.36
N SER A 65 -6.73 10.40 -11.03
CA SER A 65 -5.27 10.37 -10.91
C SER A 65 -4.79 9.55 -9.71
N ILE A 66 -5.46 9.65 -8.57
CA ILE A 66 -5.14 8.83 -7.38
C ILE A 66 -5.32 7.34 -7.67
N ALA A 67 -6.38 6.95 -8.38
CA ALA A 67 -6.63 5.55 -8.73
C ALA A 67 -5.51 4.93 -9.60
N ILE A 68 -4.83 5.74 -10.42
CA ILE A 68 -3.67 5.28 -11.21
C ILE A 68 -2.49 4.97 -10.28
N GLU A 69 -2.21 5.85 -9.32
CA GLU A 69 -1.13 5.64 -8.35
C GLU A 69 -1.44 4.47 -7.40
N ASP A 70 -2.69 4.32 -6.96
CA ASP A 70 -3.12 3.17 -6.16
C ASP A 70 -2.84 1.85 -6.89
N ALA A 71 -3.19 1.75 -8.17
CA ALA A 71 -2.94 0.56 -8.97
C ALA A 71 -1.43 0.26 -9.09
N ARG A 72 -0.60 1.30 -9.21
CA ARG A 72 0.87 1.17 -9.28
C ARG A 72 1.43 0.67 -7.95
N GLN A 73 1.00 1.25 -6.83
CA GLN A 73 1.44 0.87 -5.48
C GLN A 73 0.96 -0.55 -5.12
N GLN A 74 -0.24 -0.93 -5.53
CA GLN A 74 -0.75 -2.29 -5.38
C GLN A 74 0.15 -3.31 -6.11
N ALA A 75 0.60 -3.00 -7.34
CA ALA A 75 1.49 -3.87 -8.10
C ALA A 75 2.87 -4.03 -7.41
N LEU A 76 3.39 -2.96 -6.82
CA LEU A 76 4.62 -2.99 -6.04
C LEU A 76 4.47 -3.88 -4.81
N ALA A 77 3.42 -3.67 -4.01
CA ALA A 77 3.13 -4.48 -2.82
C ALA A 77 2.93 -5.97 -3.18
N ALA A 78 2.25 -6.27 -4.28
CA ALA A 78 2.09 -7.64 -4.76
C ALA A 78 3.43 -8.31 -5.13
N THR A 79 4.35 -7.54 -5.70
CA THR A 79 5.71 -8.00 -6.01
C THR A 79 6.48 -8.35 -4.74
N HIS A 80 6.42 -7.48 -3.73
CA HIS A 80 7.04 -7.74 -2.42
C HIS A 80 6.46 -9.00 -1.75
N HIS A 81 5.13 -9.14 -1.75
CA HIS A 81 4.47 -10.34 -1.24
C HIS A 81 4.97 -11.62 -1.94
N GLN A 82 5.15 -11.59 -3.26
CA GLN A 82 5.69 -12.74 -3.99
C GLN A 82 7.14 -13.08 -3.59
N VAL A 83 7.98 -12.06 -3.35
CA VAL A 83 9.36 -12.25 -2.91
C VAL A 83 9.41 -12.85 -1.50
N ILE A 84 8.68 -12.26 -0.55
CA ILE A 84 8.61 -12.73 0.84
C ILE A 84 8.09 -14.18 0.89
N PHE A 85 7.05 -14.50 0.12
CA PHE A 85 6.50 -15.85 0.08
C PHE A 85 7.51 -16.88 -0.43
N LYS A 86 8.31 -16.55 -1.47
CA LYS A 86 9.38 -17.43 -1.97
C LYS A 86 10.45 -17.68 -0.90
N GLN A 87 10.85 -16.65 -0.15
CA GLN A 87 11.82 -16.76 0.93
C GLN A 87 11.29 -17.67 2.06
N LEU A 88 10.04 -17.46 2.50
CA LEU A 88 9.39 -18.30 3.50
C LEU A 88 9.31 -19.77 3.07
N ALA A 89 8.99 -20.02 1.80
CA ALA A 89 8.99 -21.38 1.25
C ALA A 89 10.37 -22.05 1.28
N GLN A 90 11.45 -21.29 1.05
CA GLN A 90 12.83 -21.78 1.15
C GLN A 90 13.19 -22.13 2.60
N VAL A 91 12.87 -21.25 3.55
CA VAL A 91 13.07 -21.50 4.98
C VAL A 91 12.31 -22.75 5.43
N GLY A 92 11.06 -22.91 5.00
CA GLY A 92 10.26 -24.10 5.28
C GLY A 92 10.90 -25.40 4.77
N LYS A 93 11.47 -25.38 3.55
CA LYS A 93 12.22 -26.53 3.00
C LYS A 93 13.49 -26.82 3.79
N ALA A 94 14.27 -25.79 4.14
CA ALA A 94 15.48 -25.93 4.93
C ALA A 94 15.19 -26.52 6.32
N ASN A 95 14.12 -26.05 6.97
CA ASN A 95 13.67 -26.58 8.26
C ASN A 95 13.30 -28.06 8.16
N LYS A 96 12.57 -28.48 7.12
CA LYS A 96 12.23 -29.90 6.89
C LYS A 96 13.48 -30.75 6.68
N ALA A 97 14.45 -30.26 5.89
CA ALA A 97 15.71 -30.97 5.66
C ALA A 97 16.52 -31.13 6.95
N GLY A 98 16.63 -30.08 7.77
CA GLY A 98 17.29 -30.14 9.07
C GLY A 98 16.60 -31.09 10.06
N GLN A 99 15.27 -31.13 10.08
CA GLN A 99 14.52 -32.10 10.89
C GLN A 99 14.79 -33.54 10.45
N ALA A 100 14.76 -33.83 9.15
CA ALA A 100 15.05 -35.16 8.61
C ALA A 100 16.48 -35.62 8.96
N TYR A 101 17.46 -34.73 8.84
CA TYR A 101 18.84 -35.02 9.23
C TYR A 101 18.96 -35.35 10.73
N ARG A 102 18.32 -34.55 11.60
CA ARG A 102 18.36 -34.76 13.07
C ARG A 102 17.67 -36.05 13.52
N VAL A 103 16.60 -36.47 12.83
CA VAL A 103 15.94 -37.75 13.12
C VAL A 103 16.84 -38.91 12.71
N ASN A 104 17.40 -38.86 11.50
CA ASN A 104 18.29 -39.93 11.01
C ASN A 104 19.63 -39.98 11.77
N SER A 105 20.18 -38.85 12.24
CA SER A 105 21.44 -38.82 12.99
C SER A 105 21.33 -39.34 14.44
N LYS A 106 20.15 -39.79 14.88
CA LYS A 106 19.95 -40.50 16.15
C LYS A 106 19.83 -42.02 15.96
N GLU A 107 19.72 -42.49 14.72
CA GLU A 107 19.69 -43.91 14.36
C GLU A 107 21.08 -44.46 14.00
N PHE A 108 22.11 -43.61 14.05
CA PHE A 108 23.53 -43.93 13.93
C PHE A 108 24.27 -43.45 15.19
#